data_AF-A0AAD9QVI5-F1
#
_entry.id   AF-A0AAD9QVI5-F1
#
_cell.length_a   1.000
_cell.length_b   1.000
_cell.length_c   1.000
_cell.angle_alpha   90.00
_cell.angle_beta   90.00
_cell.angle_gamma   90.00
#
_symmetry.space_group_name_H-M   'P 1'
#
loop_
_entity.id
_entity.type
_entity.pdbx_description
1 polymer ?
#
loop_
_entity_poly.entity_id
_entity_poly.type
_entity_poly.pdbx_seq_one_letter_code
_entity_poly.pdbx_strand_id
1 'polypeptide(L)'
;MAEGDFDECQSNQTNSCSQLCINAPGSYSCACQNGYSLNDDKESCDDINECINEDYFNCTDPLQHCICENIFGSYKCSCQKGFNLVNGSRCEDIDECNSTKPLAPCDQICENILGSYKCSCQKGFNLVNGSVCEVVNLYPYGEHQSDQEFGVDDLFGYYRSIMCLEIKVQPYGLRFFGERHYKLHICRNGKIQTNSEWSLQWPRKFGVSFFLDRIGMFAPFWARSDQYQSFKSGISKVYYHIYDKSQSNYDQTSKILALASKHVEHYGGGRFAGFTATWVLVVTWENLCPSVFYYSYLYDGNSGMCPMVSILC
;
A
#
# COMPACT_ATOMS: atom_id res chain seq x y z
N MET A 1 -5.27 -25.61 -86.75
CA MET A 1 -4.66 -24.43 -86.12
C MET A 1 -5.17 -24.44 -84.70
N ALA A 2 -4.29 -24.62 -83.71
CA ALA A 2 -4.69 -24.32 -82.34
C ALA A 2 -4.74 -22.79 -82.28
N GLU A 3 -5.93 -22.22 -82.20
CA GLU A 3 -6.02 -20.80 -81.85
C GLU A 3 -5.42 -20.67 -80.46
N GLY A 4 -4.36 -19.87 -80.36
CA GLY A 4 -3.77 -19.53 -79.08
C GLY A 4 -4.80 -18.76 -78.29
N ASP A 5 -4.96 -19.14 -77.03
CA ASP A 5 -5.79 -18.42 -76.06
C ASP A 5 -5.35 -16.95 -76.00
N PHE A 6 -6.32 -16.03 -76.03
CA PHE A 6 -6.04 -14.60 -75.97
C PHE A 6 -5.95 -14.20 -74.50
N ASP A 7 -4.78 -13.79 -74.03
CA ASP A 7 -4.59 -13.42 -72.62
C ASP A 7 -5.29 -12.09 -72.30
N GLU A 8 -6.52 -12.15 -71.78
CA GLU A 8 -7.30 -10.95 -71.42
C GLU A 8 -6.67 -10.15 -70.28
N CYS A 9 -5.73 -10.74 -69.53
CA CYS A 9 -5.03 -10.10 -68.41
C CYS A 9 -3.83 -9.25 -68.86
N GLN A 10 -3.36 -9.39 -70.11
CA GLN A 10 -2.29 -8.56 -70.67
C GLN A 10 -2.80 -7.22 -71.24
N SER A 11 -4.11 -6.98 -71.24
CA SER A 11 -4.74 -5.76 -71.72
C SER A 11 -5.77 -5.24 -70.70
N ASN A 12 -5.51 -4.05 -70.13
CA ASN A 12 -6.42 -3.41 -69.14
C ASN A 12 -7.79 -3.00 -69.72
N GLN A 13 -8.00 -3.10 -71.03
CA GLN A 13 -9.29 -2.78 -71.67
C GLN A 13 -10.17 -4.03 -71.88
N THR A 14 -9.66 -5.23 -71.58
CA THR A 14 -10.33 -6.51 -71.86
C THR A 14 -10.80 -7.27 -70.62
N ASN A 15 -10.33 -6.91 -69.43
CA ASN A 15 -10.84 -7.44 -68.18
C ASN A 15 -11.39 -6.32 -67.27
N SER A 16 -12.39 -6.66 -66.47
CA SER A 16 -13.06 -5.80 -65.48
C SER A 16 -12.59 -6.06 -64.05
N CYS A 17 -11.53 -6.88 -63.87
CA CYS A 17 -11.05 -7.29 -62.54
C CYS A 17 -10.51 -6.10 -61.75
N SER A 18 -11.01 -5.92 -60.53
CA SER A 18 -10.58 -4.84 -59.63
C SER A 18 -9.16 -5.01 -59.09
N GLN A 19 -8.67 -6.25 -58.96
CA GLN A 19 -7.35 -6.55 -58.36
C GLN A 19 -6.49 -7.52 -59.18
N LEU A 20 -6.82 -8.82 -59.20
CA LEU A 20 -6.03 -9.84 -59.90
C LEU A 20 -6.85 -10.45 -61.04
N CYS A 21 -6.26 -10.54 -62.22
CA CYS A 21 -6.81 -11.24 -63.36
C CYS A 21 -6.05 -12.56 -63.56
N ILE A 22 -6.78 -13.65 -63.76
CA ILE A 22 -6.25 -14.99 -64.04
C ILE A 22 -6.77 -15.41 -65.41
N ASN A 23 -5.86 -15.49 -66.38
CA ASN A 23 -6.17 -15.94 -67.74
C ASN A 23 -6.58 -17.42 -67.74
N ALA A 24 -7.62 -17.76 -68.50
CA ALA A 24 -8.12 -19.12 -68.63
C ALA A 24 -8.45 -19.44 -70.10
N PRO A 25 -8.40 -20.71 -70.54
CA PRO A 25 -8.72 -21.02 -71.93
C PRO A 25 -10.12 -20.55 -72.34
N GLY A 26 -10.18 -19.57 -73.24
CA GLY A 26 -11.39 -18.96 -73.78
C GLY A 26 -12.10 -17.93 -72.88
N SER A 27 -11.48 -17.51 -71.76
CA SER A 27 -12.03 -16.49 -70.85
C SER A 27 -11.00 -16.04 -69.79
N TYR A 28 -11.44 -15.28 -68.79
CA TYR A 28 -10.62 -14.96 -67.62
C TYR A 28 -11.45 -15.08 -66.34
N SER A 29 -10.78 -15.11 -65.20
CA SER A 29 -11.41 -15.04 -63.88
C SER A 29 -10.71 -14.01 -63.02
N CYS A 30 -11.48 -13.33 -62.17
CA CYS A 30 -10.90 -12.40 -61.21
C CYS A 30 -10.62 -13.11 -59.89
N ALA A 31 -9.54 -12.67 -59.24
CA ALA A 31 -9.20 -13.05 -57.89
C ALA A 31 -8.82 -11.82 -57.08
N CYS A 32 -8.82 -11.98 -55.76
CA CYS A 32 -8.48 -10.90 -54.84
C CYS A 32 -7.13 -11.15 -54.18
N GLN A 33 -6.45 -10.07 -53.83
CA GLN A 33 -5.24 -10.11 -53.02
C GLN A 33 -5.58 -10.62 -51.61
N ASN A 34 -4.57 -11.10 -50.87
CA ASN A 34 -4.76 -11.50 -49.46
C ASN A 34 -5.39 -10.34 -48.66
N GLY A 35 -6.39 -10.67 -47.83
CA GLY A 35 -7.17 -9.68 -47.07
C GLY A 35 -8.42 -9.16 -47.79
N TYR A 36 -8.73 -9.66 -48.99
CA TYR A 36 -9.91 -9.27 -49.75
C TYR A 36 -10.73 -10.49 -50.20
N SER A 37 -12.03 -10.32 -50.34
CA SER A 37 -12.98 -11.33 -50.80
C SER A 37 -13.65 -10.91 -52.11
N LEU A 38 -13.84 -11.86 -53.01
CA LEU A 38 -14.46 -11.60 -54.32
C LEU A 38 -15.96 -11.42 -54.15
N ASN A 39 -16.49 -10.32 -54.68
CA ASN A 39 -17.91 -10.01 -54.64
C ASN A 39 -18.75 -10.93 -55.55
N ASP A 40 -20.06 -10.87 -55.36
CA ASP A 40 -21.05 -11.62 -56.14
C ASP A 40 -21.00 -11.30 -57.66
N ASP A 41 -20.49 -10.10 -58.02
CA ASP A 41 -20.26 -9.70 -59.40
C ASP A 41 -19.09 -10.45 -60.07
N LYS A 42 -18.27 -11.16 -59.28
CA LYS A 42 -17.06 -11.89 -59.68
C LYS A 42 -15.95 -11.01 -60.27
N GLU A 43 -16.00 -9.70 -60.03
CA GLU A 43 -15.08 -8.71 -60.59
C GLU A 43 -14.47 -7.81 -59.50
N SER A 44 -15.29 -7.42 -58.53
CA SER A 44 -14.92 -6.52 -57.44
C SER A 44 -14.39 -7.28 -56.22
N CYS A 45 -13.47 -6.66 -55.49
CA CYS A 45 -12.88 -7.21 -54.28
C CYS A 45 -13.16 -6.31 -53.09
N ASP A 46 -13.89 -6.83 -52.11
CA ASP A 46 -14.18 -6.13 -50.86
C ASP A 46 -13.18 -6.55 -49.79
N ASP A 47 -12.77 -5.58 -49.00
CA ASP A 47 -11.91 -5.78 -47.85
C ASP A 47 -12.56 -6.76 -46.85
N ILE A 48 -11.81 -7.76 -46.40
CA ILE A 48 -12.26 -8.68 -45.36
C ILE A 48 -12.11 -7.96 -44.03
N ASN A 49 -13.22 -7.67 -43.35
CA ASN A 49 -13.14 -7.10 -42.01
C ASN A 49 -12.87 -8.20 -40.97
N GLU A 50 -11.59 -8.39 -40.62
CA GLU A 50 -11.19 -9.43 -39.66
C GLU A 50 -11.69 -9.16 -38.25
N CYS A 51 -12.12 -7.93 -37.92
CA CYS A 51 -12.64 -7.60 -36.58
C CYS A 51 -14.07 -8.10 -36.32
N ILE A 52 -14.80 -8.52 -37.35
CA ILE A 52 -16.17 -9.05 -37.23
C ILE A 52 -16.29 -10.48 -37.77
N ASN A 53 -15.24 -11.00 -38.39
CA ASN A 53 -15.26 -12.32 -39.01
C ASN A 53 -14.55 -13.35 -38.11
N GLU A 54 -15.33 -14.26 -37.51
CA GLU A 54 -14.86 -15.27 -36.57
C GLU A 54 -13.84 -16.26 -37.17
N ASP A 55 -13.82 -16.42 -38.49
CA ASP A 55 -12.90 -17.33 -39.19
C ASP A 55 -11.46 -16.80 -39.28
N TYR A 56 -11.26 -15.49 -39.12
CA TYR A 56 -9.95 -14.84 -39.31
C TYR A 56 -9.33 -14.39 -37.99
N PHE A 57 -10.10 -13.76 -37.10
CA PHE A 57 -9.62 -13.36 -35.78
C PHE A 57 -10.76 -12.94 -34.83
N ASN A 58 -10.80 -13.52 -33.62
CA ASN A 58 -11.87 -13.24 -32.65
C ASN A 58 -11.37 -12.36 -31.49
N CYS A 59 -11.34 -11.04 -31.70
CA CYS A 59 -11.23 -10.04 -30.62
C CYS A 59 -12.60 -9.54 -30.13
N THR A 60 -13.68 -10.21 -30.49
CA THR A 60 -15.03 -9.91 -30.00
C THR A 60 -15.32 -10.58 -28.67
N ASP A 61 -14.48 -11.51 -28.20
CA ASP A 61 -14.54 -12.06 -26.85
C ASP A 61 -14.21 -10.97 -25.81
N PRO A 62 -15.19 -10.57 -24.96
CA PRO A 62 -14.97 -9.58 -23.91
C PRO A 62 -13.87 -9.96 -22.92
N LEU A 63 -13.55 -11.26 -22.80
CA LEU A 63 -12.52 -11.80 -21.91
C LEU A 63 -11.10 -11.64 -22.46
N GLN A 64 -10.94 -11.29 -23.74
CA GLN A 64 -9.63 -11.14 -24.37
C GLN A 64 -9.06 -9.73 -24.25
N HIS A 65 -9.81 -8.75 -23.72
CA HIS A 65 -9.33 -7.37 -23.47
C HIS A 65 -8.56 -6.73 -24.64
N CYS A 66 -8.94 -7.09 -25.87
CA CYS A 66 -8.31 -6.70 -27.12
C CYS A 66 -9.10 -5.57 -27.80
N ILE A 67 -8.42 -4.79 -28.62
CA ILE A 67 -8.95 -3.73 -29.47
C ILE A 67 -8.47 -4.04 -30.90
N CYS A 68 -9.42 -4.34 -31.80
CA CYS A 68 -9.17 -4.61 -33.21
C CYS A 68 -9.49 -3.38 -34.06
N GLU A 69 -8.59 -3.06 -34.99
CA GLU A 69 -8.76 -2.01 -36.00
C GLU A 69 -8.63 -2.65 -37.39
N ASN A 70 -9.70 -2.56 -38.18
CA ASN A 70 -9.70 -3.03 -39.57
C ASN A 70 -8.95 -2.06 -40.48
N ILE A 71 -8.10 -2.57 -41.36
CA ILE A 71 -7.27 -1.77 -42.28
C ILE A 71 -7.40 -2.38 -43.68
N PHE A 72 -7.44 -1.58 -44.75
CA PHE A 72 -7.55 -2.16 -46.09
C PHE A 72 -6.44 -3.20 -46.39
N GLY A 73 -6.85 -4.45 -46.56
CA GLY A 73 -6.02 -5.63 -46.80
C GLY A 73 -5.40 -6.28 -45.56
N SER A 74 -5.72 -5.83 -44.33
CA SER A 74 -5.21 -6.41 -43.08
C SER A 74 -5.95 -5.91 -41.82
N TYR A 75 -5.42 -6.21 -40.63
CA TYR A 75 -5.94 -5.70 -39.37
C TYR A 75 -4.81 -5.42 -38.39
N LYS A 76 -5.11 -4.61 -37.38
CA LYS A 76 -4.21 -4.33 -36.27
C LYS A 76 -4.85 -4.65 -34.94
N CYS A 77 -4.10 -5.36 -34.10
CA CYS A 77 -4.51 -5.70 -32.74
C CYS A 77 -3.74 -4.85 -31.73
N SER A 78 -4.45 -4.38 -30.71
CA SER A 78 -3.87 -3.74 -29.54
C SER A 78 -4.63 -4.20 -28.29
N CYS A 79 -4.09 -3.91 -27.11
CA CYS A 79 -4.70 -4.30 -25.85
C CYS A 79 -5.29 -3.10 -25.12
N GLN A 80 -6.36 -3.34 -24.36
CA GLN A 80 -6.87 -2.36 -23.41
C GLN A 80 -5.78 -1.99 -22.39
N LYS A 81 -5.91 -0.80 -21.79
CA LYS A 81 -4.99 -0.35 -20.75
C LYS A 81 -4.95 -1.38 -19.60
N GLY A 82 -3.76 -1.72 -19.12
CA GLY A 82 -3.54 -2.74 -18.09
C GLY A 82 -3.23 -4.13 -18.66
N PHE A 83 -3.13 -4.28 -19.98
CA PHE A 83 -2.83 -5.54 -20.64
C PHE A 83 -1.69 -5.41 -21.65
N ASN A 84 -0.92 -6.48 -21.82
CA ASN A 84 0.15 -6.57 -22.80
C ASN A 84 -0.21 -7.56 -23.92
N LEU A 85 0.15 -7.20 -25.15
CA LEU A 85 -0.03 -8.07 -26.31
C LEU A 85 1.04 -9.16 -26.32
N VAL A 86 0.61 -10.41 -26.19
CA VAL A 86 1.44 -11.62 -26.23
C VAL A 86 1.12 -12.37 -27.52
N ASN A 87 2.16 -12.83 -28.21
CA ASN A 87 2.07 -13.56 -29.49
C ASN A 87 1.30 -12.83 -30.61
N GLY A 88 1.23 -11.50 -30.55
CA GLY A 88 0.65 -10.66 -31.62
C GLY A 88 -0.87 -10.60 -31.67
N SER A 89 -1.56 -11.38 -30.82
CA SER A 89 -3.01 -11.55 -30.94
C SER A 89 -3.75 -11.77 -29.61
N ARG A 90 -3.04 -11.97 -28.49
CA ARG A 90 -3.67 -12.22 -27.19
C ARG A 90 -3.25 -11.17 -26.18
N CYS A 91 -4.21 -10.61 -25.43
CA CYS A 91 -3.88 -9.71 -24.34
C CYS A 91 -3.81 -10.48 -23.03
N GLU A 92 -2.70 -10.33 -22.33
CA GLU A 92 -2.51 -10.86 -20.99
C GLU A 92 -2.42 -9.71 -20.00
N ASP A 93 -2.99 -9.93 -18.81
CA ASP A 93 -3.00 -8.98 -17.72
C ASP A 93 -1.57 -8.61 -17.31
N ILE A 94 -1.31 -7.31 -17.10
CA ILE A 94 -0.02 -6.86 -16.60
C ILE A 94 -0.03 -7.03 -15.09
N ASP A 95 0.78 -7.95 -14.56
CA ASP A 95 0.97 -8.05 -13.11
C ASP A 95 1.82 -6.88 -12.59
N GLU A 96 1.16 -5.78 -12.21
CA GLU A 96 1.87 -4.60 -11.72
C GLU A 96 2.54 -4.87 -10.36
N CYS A 97 2.08 -5.86 -9.61
CA CYS A 97 2.65 -6.24 -8.32
C CYS A 97 3.98 -7.00 -8.43
N ASN A 98 4.21 -7.68 -9.57
CA ASN A 98 5.43 -8.46 -9.81
C ASN A 98 6.47 -7.73 -10.67
N SER A 99 6.25 -6.43 -10.94
CA SER A 99 7.21 -5.59 -11.65
C SER A 99 8.50 -5.42 -10.81
N THR A 100 9.66 -5.70 -11.40
CA THR A 100 10.96 -5.64 -10.70
C THR A 100 11.26 -4.23 -10.20
N LYS A 101 11.64 -4.09 -8.91
CA LYS A 101 12.06 -2.83 -8.26
C LYS A 101 12.99 -2.00 -9.17
N PRO A 102 12.75 -0.67 -9.33
CA PRO A 102 12.44 0.26 -8.23
C PRO A 102 10.99 0.76 -8.13
N LEU A 103 10.07 0.42 -9.04
CA LEU A 103 8.71 0.99 -9.07
C LEU A 103 7.61 -0.02 -8.75
N ALA A 104 7.71 -0.70 -7.60
CA ALA A 104 6.52 -1.39 -7.09
C ALA A 104 5.40 -0.36 -6.87
N PRO A 105 4.16 -0.60 -7.34
CA PRO A 105 3.13 0.43 -7.41
C PRO A 105 2.49 0.77 -6.06
N CYS A 106 2.73 -0.06 -5.03
CA CYS A 106 2.21 0.10 -3.68
C CYS A 106 3.35 0.12 -2.66
N ASP A 107 3.21 0.93 -1.61
CA ASP A 107 4.18 1.02 -0.52
C ASP A 107 4.25 -0.26 0.34
N GLN A 108 3.10 -0.94 0.55
CA GLN A 108 3.04 -2.11 1.45
C GLN A 108 2.42 -3.36 0.82
N ILE A 109 1.12 -3.38 0.55
CA ILE A 109 0.41 -4.55 0.05
C ILE A 109 -0.14 -4.22 -1.33
N CYS A 110 0.20 -5.04 -2.32
CA CYS A 110 -0.29 -4.97 -3.69
C CYS A 110 -1.09 -6.23 -3.99
N GLU A 111 -2.29 -6.06 -4.53
CA GLU A 111 -3.16 -7.12 -5.05
C GLU A 111 -3.37 -6.86 -6.54
N ASN A 112 -2.89 -7.78 -7.39
CA ASN A 112 -3.10 -7.70 -8.83
C ASN A 112 -4.56 -8.05 -9.16
N ILE A 113 -5.22 -7.24 -9.98
CA ILE A 113 -6.60 -7.45 -10.41
C ILE A 113 -6.67 -7.33 -11.94
N LEU A 114 -7.69 -7.91 -12.56
CA LEU A 114 -7.76 -7.90 -14.02
C LEU A 114 -7.81 -6.46 -14.58
N GLY A 115 -6.79 -6.08 -15.37
CA GLY A 115 -6.56 -4.78 -15.97
C GLY A 115 -6.01 -3.69 -15.03
N SER A 116 -5.68 -4.01 -13.77
CA SER A 116 -5.17 -3.04 -12.81
C SER A 116 -4.60 -3.68 -11.53
N TYR A 117 -4.40 -2.87 -10.49
CA TYR A 117 -3.98 -3.34 -9.17
C TYR A 117 -4.72 -2.57 -8.08
N LYS A 118 -4.71 -3.15 -6.88
CA LYS A 118 -5.25 -2.53 -5.68
C LYS A 118 -4.18 -2.48 -4.59
N CYS A 119 -3.91 -1.29 -4.09
CA CYS A 119 -3.06 -1.11 -2.93
C CYS A 119 -3.87 -1.20 -1.64
N SER A 120 -3.27 -1.78 -0.61
CA SER A 120 -3.76 -1.72 0.76
C SER A 120 -2.62 -1.60 1.75
N CYS A 121 -2.96 -1.23 2.98
CA CYS A 121 -1.98 -1.01 4.04
C CYS A 121 -2.14 -2.02 5.16
N GLN A 122 -1.03 -2.33 5.82
CA GLN A 122 -1.06 -3.15 7.02
C GLN A 122 -1.83 -2.44 8.13
N LYS A 123 -2.33 -3.20 9.11
CA LYS A 123 -3.03 -2.65 10.27
C LYS A 123 -2.15 -1.59 10.96
N GLY A 124 -2.75 -0.43 11.24
CA GLY A 124 -2.02 0.72 11.79
C GLY A 124 -1.55 1.73 10.75
N PHE A 125 -1.91 1.55 9.47
CA PHE A 125 -1.64 2.48 8.38
C PHE A 125 -2.92 2.82 7.59
N ASN A 126 -3.00 4.05 7.09
CA ASN A 126 -4.02 4.50 6.16
C ASN A 126 -3.43 4.65 4.76
N LEU A 127 -4.22 4.28 3.74
CA LEU A 127 -3.84 4.47 2.35
C LEU A 127 -4.05 5.93 1.95
N VAL A 128 -2.99 6.58 1.49
CA VAL A 128 -2.94 7.97 1.04
C VAL A 128 -2.54 7.99 -0.43
N ASN A 129 -3.19 8.85 -1.22
CA ASN A 129 -2.98 8.99 -2.66
C ASN A 129 -3.10 7.67 -3.48
N GLY A 130 -3.78 6.66 -2.93
CA GLY A 130 -4.04 5.38 -3.60
C GLY A 130 -2.87 4.39 -3.61
N SER A 131 -1.68 4.76 -3.12
CA SER A 131 -0.49 3.88 -3.15
C SER A 131 0.43 3.98 -1.94
N VAL A 132 0.38 5.07 -1.18
CA VAL A 132 1.27 5.34 -0.04
C VAL A 132 0.59 4.95 1.25
N CYS A 133 1.31 4.28 2.16
CA CYS A 133 0.76 3.92 3.47
C CYS A 133 1.35 4.81 4.56
N GLU A 134 0.53 5.71 5.11
CA GLU A 134 0.92 6.57 6.22
C GLU A 134 0.46 5.98 7.56
N VAL A 135 1.26 6.17 8.59
CA VAL A 135 0.95 5.70 9.94
C VAL A 135 -0.37 6.33 10.43
N VAL A 136 -1.27 5.51 10.97
CA VAL A 136 -2.44 6.02 11.68
C VAL A 136 -2.02 6.49 13.06
N ASN A 137 -1.90 7.81 13.22
CA ASN A 137 -1.79 8.41 14.53
C ASN A 137 -3.12 8.24 15.26
N LEU A 138 -3.10 7.37 16.25
CA LEU A 138 -4.32 6.95 16.92
C LEU A 138 -4.87 8.00 17.90
N TYR A 139 -3.97 8.85 18.39
CA TYR A 139 -4.27 10.09 19.06
C TYR A 139 -3.42 11.19 18.40
N PRO A 140 -3.98 12.39 18.16
CA PRO A 140 -3.20 13.51 17.67
C PRO A 140 -2.17 13.90 18.75
N TYR A 141 -0.99 14.36 18.34
CA TYR A 141 0.07 14.74 19.27
C TYR A 141 0.92 15.91 18.74
N GLY A 142 1.77 16.44 19.60
CA GLY A 142 2.78 17.45 19.27
C GLY A 142 2.39 18.86 19.70
N GLU A 143 3.26 19.83 19.41
CA GLU A 143 3.07 21.24 19.83
C GLU A 143 1.73 21.82 19.33
N HIS A 144 1.29 21.45 18.13
CA HIS A 144 0.00 21.88 17.57
C HIS A 144 -1.21 21.39 18.37
N GLN A 145 -1.06 20.34 19.18
CA GLN A 145 -2.09 19.85 20.09
C GLN A 145 -1.97 20.45 21.50
N SER A 146 -1.02 21.38 21.69
CA SER A 146 -0.63 21.92 23.01
C SER A 146 -0.05 20.87 23.95
N ASP A 147 0.50 19.78 23.41
CA ASP A 147 1.16 18.75 24.20
C ASP A 147 2.47 19.28 24.80
N GLN A 148 2.87 18.74 25.95
CA GLN A 148 4.15 19.06 26.57
C GLN A 148 5.24 18.18 25.98
N GLU A 149 6.32 18.79 25.48
CA GLU A 149 7.52 18.07 25.04
C GLU A 149 8.49 17.90 26.22
N PHE A 150 8.86 16.66 26.51
CA PHE A 150 9.92 16.36 27.46
C PHE A 150 11.26 16.24 26.73
N GLY A 151 12.17 17.15 27.08
CA GLY A 151 13.59 16.97 26.79
C GLY A 151 14.24 17.93 25.80
N VAL A 152 13.70 19.13 25.65
CA VAL A 152 14.19 20.18 24.73
C VAL A 152 15.59 20.72 25.14
N ASP A 153 15.99 20.56 26.40
CA ASP A 153 17.13 21.29 27.02
C ASP A 153 18.47 20.50 27.13
N ASP A 154 18.80 19.61 26.19
CA ASP A 154 20.09 18.89 26.21
C ASP A 154 21.28 19.83 25.83
N LEU A 155 21.54 20.84 26.67
CA LEU A 155 22.63 21.83 26.58
C LEU A 155 24.05 21.23 26.64
N PHE A 156 24.19 19.92 26.85
CA PHE A 156 25.49 19.30 27.19
C PHE A 156 25.92 18.11 26.30
N GLY A 157 25.28 17.88 25.16
CA GLY A 157 25.80 16.97 24.13
C GLY A 157 26.00 15.49 24.54
N TYR A 158 25.56 15.10 25.74
CA TYR A 158 25.52 13.72 26.21
C TYR A 158 24.08 13.23 26.15
N TYR A 159 23.73 12.53 25.08
CA TYR A 159 22.42 11.94 24.84
C TYR A 159 22.07 10.88 25.88
N ARG A 160 21.61 11.28 27.07
CA ARG A 160 21.11 10.34 28.09
C ARG A 160 19.67 9.95 27.77
N SER A 161 19.53 9.08 26.78
CA SER A 161 18.28 8.36 26.42
C SER A 161 17.61 7.60 27.59
N ILE A 162 18.28 7.49 28.74
CA ILE A 162 17.76 6.92 30.00
C ILE A 162 16.96 7.92 30.85
N MET A 163 16.88 9.19 30.47
CA MET A 163 16.08 10.17 31.23
C MET A 163 14.59 9.88 31.08
N CYS A 164 13.89 9.97 32.22
CA CYS A 164 12.48 9.69 32.33
C CYS A 164 11.75 10.86 33.00
N LEU A 165 10.58 11.19 32.46
CA LEU A 165 9.63 12.13 33.04
C LEU A 165 8.79 11.40 34.08
N GLU A 166 8.78 11.88 35.34
CA GLU A 166 7.83 11.41 36.35
C GLU A 166 6.46 12.08 36.13
N ILE A 167 5.43 11.27 35.89
CA ILE A 167 4.02 11.67 35.89
C ILE A 167 3.34 11.09 37.13
N LYS A 168 2.82 11.96 37.99
CA LYS A 168 2.00 11.57 39.13
C LYS A 168 0.56 11.36 38.69
N VAL A 169 0.04 10.15 38.91
CA VAL A 169 -1.32 9.72 38.51
C VAL A 169 -2.31 9.76 39.69
N GLN A 170 -2.12 10.70 40.60
CA GLN A 170 -2.95 10.89 41.78
C GLN A 170 -4.30 11.57 41.43
N PRO A 171 -5.36 11.42 42.26
CA PRO A 171 -5.43 10.63 43.50
C PRO A 171 -5.73 9.14 43.24
N TYR A 172 -6.25 8.81 42.05
CA TYR A 172 -6.82 7.49 41.80
C TYR A 172 -5.76 6.42 41.56
N GLY A 173 -4.62 6.74 40.94
CA GLY A 173 -3.61 5.76 40.53
C GLY A 173 -4.12 4.79 39.47
N LEU A 174 -3.19 4.14 38.77
CA LEU A 174 -3.47 3.14 37.74
C LEU A 174 -3.28 1.73 38.32
N ARG A 175 -4.27 0.86 38.19
CA ARG A 175 -4.18 -0.51 38.69
C ARG A 175 -3.78 -1.47 37.58
N PHE A 176 -2.57 -2.02 37.67
CA PHE A 176 -2.07 -3.05 36.77
C PHE A 176 -0.97 -3.87 37.48
N PHE A 177 -0.63 -5.04 36.97
CA PHE A 177 0.31 -5.99 37.61
C PHE A 177 -0.04 -6.41 39.06
N GLY A 178 -1.33 -6.37 39.41
CA GLY A 178 -1.78 -6.72 40.76
C GLY A 178 -1.61 -5.59 41.79
N GLU A 179 -0.93 -4.50 41.43
CA GLU A 179 -0.66 -3.35 42.29
C GLU A 179 -1.35 -2.08 41.78
N ARG A 180 -1.34 -1.02 42.60
CA ARG A 180 -1.79 0.30 42.22
C ARG A 180 -0.58 1.22 42.12
N HIS A 181 -0.40 1.80 40.94
CA HIS A 181 0.72 2.67 40.63
C HIS A 181 0.27 4.12 40.66
N TYR A 182 1.00 4.95 41.40
CA TYR A 182 0.70 6.37 41.55
C TYR A 182 1.69 7.26 40.82
N LYS A 183 2.74 6.64 40.28
CA LYS A 183 3.76 7.28 39.47
C LYS A 183 3.99 6.45 38.21
N LEU A 184 4.20 7.15 37.10
CA LEU A 184 4.74 6.60 35.87
C LEU A 184 6.00 7.37 35.52
N HIS A 185 7.08 6.68 35.16
CA HIS A 185 8.28 7.29 34.60
C HIS A 185 8.33 6.99 33.10
N ILE A 186 8.17 8.02 32.27
CA ILE A 186 8.15 7.90 30.81
C ILE A 186 9.52 8.30 30.27
N CYS A 187 10.25 7.33 29.73
CA CYS A 187 11.62 7.49 29.30
C CYS A 187 11.74 7.73 27.80
N ARG A 188 12.73 8.53 27.37
CA ARG A 188 12.95 8.82 25.94
C ARG A 188 13.27 7.57 25.10
N ASN A 189 13.87 6.54 25.70
CA ASN A 189 14.16 5.25 25.05
C ASN A 189 12.94 4.32 24.92
N GLY A 190 11.71 4.79 25.17
CA GLY A 190 10.50 3.97 25.06
C GLY A 190 10.24 3.08 26.28
N LYS A 191 10.88 3.32 27.42
CA LYS A 191 10.49 2.65 28.67
C LYS A 191 9.39 3.45 29.38
N ILE A 192 8.40 2.75 29.90
CA ILE A 192 7.48 3.28 30.90
C ILE A 192 7.72 2.47 32.18
N GLN A 193 8.18 3.11 33.24
CA GLN A 193 8.36 2.46 34.55
C GLN A 193 7.23 2.92 35.49
N THR A 194 6.97 2.13 36.53
CA THR A 194 5.87 2.41 37.46
C THR A 194 6.38 3.05 38.75
N ASN A 195 5.99 2.56 39.93
CA ASN A 195 6.43 3.10 41.22
C ASN A 195 7.96 3.00 41.44
N SER A 196 8.67 2.17 40.67
CA SER A 196 10.14 2.05 40.67
C SER A 196 10.78 2.90 39.57
N GLU A 197 11.77 3.70 39.95
CA GLU A 197 12.55 4.56 39.05
C GLU A 197 13.63 3.79 38.27
N TRP A 198 14.00 2.58 38.68
CA TRP A 198 15.20 1.89 38.17
C TRP A 198 14.88 0.57 37.50
N SER A 199 15.11 0.51 36.18
CA SER A 199 15.14 -0.72 35.42
C SER A 199 16.14 -0.65 34.27
N LEU A 200 17.16 -1.50 34.33
CA LEU A 200 18.20 -1.62 33.31
C LEU A 200 17.74 -2.45 32.09
N GLN A 201 16.52 -2.98 32.08
CA GLN A 201 16.06 -3.85 31.00
C GLN A 201 15.64 -3.07 29.76
N TRP A 202 16.14 -3.47 28.58
CA TRP A 202 15.72 -2.93 27.29
C TRP A 202 14.24 -3.17 27.04
N PRO A 203 13.56 -2.29 26.30
CA PRO A 203 12.26 -2.64 25.76
C PRO A 203 12.36 -3.92 24.93
N ARG A 204 11.45 -4.86 25.15
CA ARG A 204 11.41 -6.14 24.43
C ARG A 204 10.12 -6.25 23.64
N LYS A 205 10.17 -7.02 22.56
CA LYS A 205 8.97 -7.39 21.82
C LYS A 205 8.00 -8.13 22.74
N PHE A 206 6.78 -7.60 22.84
CA PHE A 206 5.70 -8.26 23.55
C PHE A 206 5.48 -9.68 22.98
N GLY A 207 5.30 -10.66 23.87
CA GLY A 207 5.13 -12.07 23.48
C GLY A 207 6.39 -12.84 23.09
N VAL A 208 7.58 -12.21 23.05
CA VAL A 208 8.86 -12.92 22.81
C VAL A 208 9.47 -13.46 24.11
N SER A 209 9.09 -12.90 25.26
CA SER A 209 9.49 -13.41 26.57
C SER A 209 8.28 -14.00 27.30
N PHE A 210 8.41 -15.23 27.79
CA PHE A 210 7.41 -15.96 28.58
C PHE A 210 7.12 -15.35 29.97
N PHE A 211 7.82 -14.26 30.31
CA PHE A 211 7.52 -13.44 31.49
C PHE A 211 6.65 -12.23 31.14
N LEU A 212 6.72 -11.72 29.90
CA LEU A 212 6.01 -10.50 29.46
C LEU A 212 4.56 -10.78 29.01
N ASP A 213 4.24 -12.03 28.71
CA ASP A 213 2.88 -12.53 28.44
C ASP A 213 1.97 -12.50 29.68
N ARG A 214 2.51 -12.66 30.89
CA ARG A 214 1.74 -12.62 32.16
C ARG A 214 1.65 -11.25 32.81
N ILE A 215 2.48 -10.31 32.35
CA ILE A 215 2.63 -8.99 32.96
C ILE A 215 1.89 -8.00 32.06
N GLY A 216 0.56 -7.96 32.27
CA GLY A 216 -0.42 -6.87 31.99
C GLY A 216 -0.27 -5.97 30.75
N MET A 217 -1.27 -6.07 29.86
CA MET A 217 -1.51 -5.22 28.69
C MET A 217 -1.85 -3.76 29.02
N PHE A 218 -1.14 -2.82 28.37
CA PHE A 218 -1.81 -1.70 27.69
C PHE A 218 -2.13 -2.18 26.27
N ALA A 219 -3.20 -1.68 25.64
CA ALA A 219 -3.43 -1.87 24.20
C ALA A 219 -2.55 -0.86 23.48
N PRO A 220 -1.32 -1.21 23.09
CA PRO A 220 -0.41 -0.21 22.61
C PRO A 220 -0.69 -0.14 21.12
N PHE A 221 -1.17 1.02 20.72
CA PHE A 221 -1.37 1.35 19.34
C PHE A 221 -0.02 1.59 18.71
N TRP A 222 0.65 0.50 18.37
CA TRP A 222 1.97 0.54 17.76
C TRP A 222 1.84 1.08 16.34
N ALA A 223 2.32 2.29 16.13
CA ALA A 223 2.92 2.66 14.87
C ALA A 223 4.20 1.82 14.66
N ARG A 224 4.55 1.46 13.42
CA ARG A 224 5.91 0.94 13.17
C ARG A 224 6.88 2.07 13.50
N SER A 225 7.80 1.82 14.43
CA SER A 225 8.95 2.69 14.65
C SER A 225 9.86 2.62 13.41
N ASP A 226 10.17 3.75 12.78
CA ASP A 226 11.16 3.80 11.70
C ASP A 226 12.52 3.33 12.25
N GLN A 227 12.99 2.19 11.74
CA GLN A 227 14.20 1.53 12.21
C GLN A 227 15.49 2.19 11.74
N TYR A 228 15.44 3.11 10.76
CA TYR A 228 16.63 3.67 10.12
C TYR A 228 16.68 5.19 10.25
N GLN A 229 15.59 5.90 9.93
CA GLN A 229 15.57 7.35 10.04
C GLN A 229 15.58 7.80 11.49
N SER A 230 14.92 7.09 12.42
CA SER A 230 14.91 7.46 13.85
C SER A 230 16.32 7.51 14.47
N PHE A 231 17.29 6.76 13.92
CA PHE A 231 18.69 6.83 14.35
C PHE A 231 19.47 7.98 13.69
N LYS A 232 18.99 8.48 12.54
CA LYS A 232 19.62 9.57 11.78
C LYS A 232 19.09 10.96 12.16
N SER A 233 17.84 11.05 12.58
CA SER A 233 17.12 12.31 12.79
C SER A 233 17.31 12.94 14.17
N GLY A 234 18.05 12.30 15.08
CA GLY A 234 18.42 12.84 16.39
C GLY A 234 17.84 12.04 17.56
N ILE A 235 17.69 12.69 18.72
CA ILE A 235 17.11 12.05 19.91
C ILE A 235 15.60 11.89 19.78
N SER A 236 15.06 10.87 20.45
CA SER A 236 13.62 10.71 20.59
C SER A 236 13.02 11.86 21.36
N LYS A 237 11.97 12.44 20.80
CA LYS A 237 11.11 13.39 21.50
C LYS A 237 9.95 12.66 22.12
N VAL A 238 9.54 13.11 23.30
CA VAL A 238 8.40 12.54 24.01
C VAL A 238 7.37 13.64 24.21
N TYR A 239 6.22 13.48 23.57
CA TYR A 239 5.05 14.30 23.77
C TYR A 239 4.12 13.58 24.75
N TYR A 240 3.57 14.34 25.69
CA TYR A 240 2.55 13.82 26.58
C TYR A 240 1.48 14.88 26.89
N HIS A 241 0.27 14.38 27.13
CA HIS A 241 -0.83 15.21 27.61
C HIS A 241 -1.77 14.37 28.46
N ILE A 242 -2.21 14.93 29.59
CA ILE A 242 -3.25 14.33 30.44
C ILE A 242 -4.55 15.02 30.07
N TYR A 243 -5.49 14.30 29.48
CA TYR A 243 -6.82 14.79 29.17
C TYR A 243 -7.76 14.44 30.31
N ASP A 244 -8.33 15.43 30.99
CA ASP A 244 -9.30 15.24 32.06
C ASP A 244 -10.35 16.35 32.03
N LYS A 245 -11.59 16.04 32.44
CA LYS A 245 -12.74 16.96 32.40
C LYS A 245 -12.57 18.26 33.19
N SER A 246 -11.57 18.36 34.06
CA SER A 246 -11.23 19.55 34.83
C SER A 246 -10.41 20.59 34.03
N GLN A 247 -9.91 20.25 32.85
CA GLN A 247 -9.09 21.14 32.03
C GLN A 247 -9.90 22.16 31.23
N SER A 248 -9.28 23.32 30.95
CA SER A 248 -9.88 24.46 30.25
C SER A 248 -10.25 24.20 28.79
N ASN A 249 -9.57 23.27 28.11
CA ASN A 249 -9.83 22.90 26.72
C ASN A 249 -10.82 21.72 26.63
N TYR A 250 -12.08 22.01 26.96
CA TYR A 250 -13.15 21.01 27.10
C TYR A 250 -13.46 20.25 25.80
N ASP A 251 -13.42 20.93 24.65
CA ASP A 251 -13.84 20.34 23.37
C ASP A 251 -12.83 19.29 22.85
N GLN A 252 -11.53 19.59 22.90
CA GLN A 252 -10.48 18.64 22.54
C GLN A 252 -10.46 17.46 23.52
N THR A 253 -10.54 17.76 24.82
CA THR A 253 -10.58 16.74 25.88
C THR A 253 -11.75 15.79 25.72
N SER A 254 -12.95 16.31 25.45
CA SER A 254 -14.15 15.49 25.27
C SER A 254 -14.04 14.54 24.08
N LYS A 255 -13.43 14.99 22.97
CA LYS A 255 -13.17 14.14 21.79
C LYS A 255 -12.20 13.00 22.12
N ILE A 256 -11.11 13.30 22.82
CA ILE A 256 -10.10 12.30 23.19
C ILE A 256 -10.68 11.27 24.19
N LEU A 257 -11.44 11.72 25.19
CA LEU A 257 -12.12 10.82 26.14
C LEU A 257 -13.13 9.90 25.45
N ALA A 258 -13.93 10.42 24.51
CA ALA A 258 -14.88 9.63 23.74
C ALA A 258 -14.17 8.61 22.84
N LEU A 259 -13.09 9.03 22.17
CA LEU A 259 -12.28 8.15 21.33
C LEU A 259 -11.65 7.02 22.15
N ALA A 260 -11.04 7.34 23.29
CA ALA A 260 -10.46 6.36 24.20
C ALA A 260 -11.51 5.37 24.72
N SER A 261 -12.71 5.86 25.06
CA SER A 261 -13.82 5.02 25.51
C SER A 261 -14.21 3.99 24.43
N LYS A 262 -14.39 4.45 23.18
CA LYS A 262 -14.69 3.60 22.03
C LYS A 262 -13.59 2.57 21.77
N HIS A 263 -12.31 2.97 21.89
CA HIS A 263 -11.19 2.05 21.74
C HIS A 263 -11.18 0.96 22.81
N VAL A 264 -11.39 1.30 24.08
CA VAL A 264 -11.46 0.30 25.16
C VAL A 264 -12.59 -0.69 24.93
N GLU A 265 -13.76 -0.24 24.47
CA GLU A 265 -14.87 -1.13 24.13
C GLU A 265 -14.53 -2.06 22.96
N HIS A 266 -13.99 -1.49 21.87
CA HIS A 266 -13.65 -2.24 20.66
C HIS A 266 -12.57 -3.29 20.90
N TYR A 267 -11.46 -2.91 21.55
CA TYR A 267 -10.33 -3.82 21.81
C TYR A 267 -10.53 -4.69 23.06
N GLY A 268 -11.46 -4.31 23.94
CA GLY A 268 -11.85 -5.09 25.11
C GLY A 268 -12.66 -6.34 24.78
N GLY A 269 -13.01 -6.57 23.50
CA GLY A 269 -13.80 -7.74 23.08
C GLY A 269 -15.16 -7.81 23.78
N GLY A 270 -15.78 -6.65 24.03
CA GLY A 270 -17.06 -6.55 24.75
C GLY A 270 -16.99 -6.64 26.27
N ARG A 271 -15.83 -6.95 26.86
CA ARG A 271 -15.64 -7.04 28.33
C ARG A 271 -15.87 -5.70 29.05
N PHE A 272 -15.69 -4.60 28.33
CA PHE A 272 -15.79 -3.24 28.85
C PHE A 272 -16.93 -2.44 28.19
N ALA A 273 -18.03 -3.09 27.82
CA ALA A 273 -19.19 -2.39 27.23
C ALA A 273 -19.73 -1.29 28.17
N GLY A 274 -19.99 -0.10 27.64
CA GLY A 274 -20.40 1.08 28.42
C GLY A 274 -19.24 1.77 29.14
N PHE A 275 -17.99 1.40 28.86
CA PHE A 275 -16.83 2.04 29.49
C PHE A 275 -16.75 3.52 29.10
N THR A 276 -16.60 4.38 30.11
CA THR A 276 -16.45 5.82 29.91
C THR A 276 -15.17 6.30 30.57
N ALA A 277 -14.23 6.80 29.77
CA ALA A 277 -13.00 7.39 30.27
C ALA A 277 -13.29 8.69 31.03
N THR A 278 -12.78 8.80 32.25
CA THR A 278 -12.85 10.04 33.06
C THR A 278 -11.60 10.90 32.89
N TRP A 279 -10.47 10.26 32.57
CA TRP A 279 -9.21 10.88 32.19
C TRP A 279 -8.42 9.93 31.26
N VAL A 280 -7.51 10.47 30.47
CA VAL A 280 -6.62 9.73 29.56
C VAL A 280 -5.24 10.37 29.59
N LEU A 281 -4.19 9.58 29.79
CA LEU A 281 -2.81 10.01 29.53
C LEU A 281 -2.42 9.53 28.12
N VAL A 282 -2.16 10.47 27.22
CA VAL A 282 -1.61 10.19 25.89
C VAL A 282 -0.10 10.43 25.96
N VAL A 283 0.67 9.47 25.45
CA VAL A 283 2.14 9.53 25.38
C VAL A 283 2.56 9.10 23.99
N THR A 284 3.33 9.94 23.32
CA THR A 284 3.82 9.68 21.97
C THR A 284 5.32 9.90 21.91
N TRP A 285 6.03 8.96 21.28
CA TRP A 285 7.43 9.09 20.95
C TRP A 285 7.57 9.43 19.47
N GLU A 286 8.23 10.55 19.17
CA GLU A 286 8.67 10.88 17.82
C GLU A 286 10.14 10.45 17.67
N ASN A 287 10.49 9.78 16.57
CA ASN A 287 11.84 9.26 16.31
C ASN A 287 12.38 8.38 17.46
N LEU A 288 11.61 7.35 17.85
CA LEU A 288 12.00 6.46 18.96
C LEU A 288 13.33 5.75 18.67
N CYS A 289 14.31 6.01 19.53
CA CYS A 289 15.68 5.55 19.50
C CYS A 289 15.98 4.96 20.88
N PRO A 290 15.84 3.63 21.05
CA PRO A 290 16.17 2.96 22.29
C PRO A 290 17.69 2.99 22.44
N SER A 291 18.21 3.97 23.19
CA SER A 291 19.59 4.13 23.70
C SER A 291 20.76 3.45 22.96
N VAL A 292 21.77 4.23 22.57
CA VAL A 292 23.07 3.72 22.10
C VAL A 292 24.05 3.77 23.27
N PHE A 293 24.22 2.67 24.01
CA PHE A 293 25.30 2.57 25.02
C PHE A 293 26.62 2.02 24.45
N TYR A 294 26.69 1.75 23.14
CA TYR A 294 27.88 1.18 22.53
C TYR A 294 28.24 1.93 21.25
N TYR A 295 29.41 2.60 21.27
CA TYR A 295 30.09 3.20 20.12
C TYR A 295 30.37 2.21 18.97
N SER A 296 30.06 0.91 19.12
CA SER A 296 30.44 -0.16 18.22
C SER A 296 29.28 -0.92 17.56
N TYR A 297 28.02 -0.64 17.91
CA TYR A 297 26.86 -1.25 17.22
C TYR A 297 26.29 -0.27 16.19
N LEU A 298 26.89 -0.29 15.00
CA LEU A 298 26.18 0.13 13.79
C LEU A 298 24.97 -0.79 13.65
N TYR A 299 23.77 -0.20 13.64
CA TYR A 299 22.54 -0.93 13.31
C TYR A 299 22.72 -1.49 11.89
N ASP A 300 22.80 -2.82 11.76
CA ASP A 300 23.17 -3.49 10.51
C ASP A 300 22.02 -3.65 9.51
N GLY A 301 20.83 -3.10 9.84
CA GLY A 301 19.63 -3.19 9.01
C GLY A 301 19.03 -4.60 8.88
N ASN A 302 19.69 -5.65 9.39
CA ASN A 302 19.29 -7.06 9.27
C ASN A 302 18.76 -7.64 10.59
N SER A 303 19.08 -7.01 11.71
CA SER A 303 18.48 -7.34 13.00
C SER A 303 17.04 -6.82 13.04
N GLY A 304 16.06 -7.70 12.79
CA GLY A 304 14.61 -7.44 12.85
C GLY A 304 14.06 -7.08 14.23
N MET A 305 14.83 -6.39 15.07
CA MET A 305 14.44 -5.89 16.37
C MET A 305 13.79 -4.51 16.20
N CYS A 306 12.46 -4.46 16.07
CA CYS A 306 11.75 -3.18 16.12
C CYS A 306 11.96 -2.54 17.51
N PRO A 307 12.30 -1.23 17.59
CA PRO A 307 12.05 -0.44 18.78
C PRO A 307 10.58 -0.58 19.20
N MET A 308 10.33 -1.03 20.42
CA MET A 308 8.98 -1.07 20.98
C MET A 308 9.00 -0.33 22.31
N VAL A 309 7.87 0.26 22.70
CA VAL A 309 7.74 0.76 24.07
C VAL A 309 7.54 -0.45 24.98
N SER A 310 8.09 -0.43 26.19
CA SER A 310 7.88 -1.50 27.18
C SER A 310 7.54 -0.91 28.52
N ILE A 311 6.65 -1.62 29.23
CA ILE A 311 6.21 -1.24 30.56
C ILE A 311 6.88 -2.16 31.56
N LEU A 312 7.55 -1.58 32.55
CA LEU A 312 8.33 -2.30 33.55
C LEU A 312 7.75 -1.98 34.93
N CYS A 313 7.27 -3.04 35.60
CA CYS A 313 6.81 -2.95 36.98
C CYS A 313 8.00 -2.88 37.94
#